data_AF-A0A2K3M653-F1
#
_entry.id   AF-A0A2K3M653-F1
#
_cell.length_a   1.000
_cell.length_b   1.000
_cell.length_c   1.000
_cell.angle_alpha   90.00
_cell.angle_beta   90.00
_cell.angle_gamma   90.00
#
_symmetry.space_group_name_H-M   'P 1'
#
loop_
_entity.id
_entity.type
_entity.pdbx_description
1 polymer ?
#
loop_
_entity_poly.entity_id
_entity_poly.type
_entity_poly.pdbx_seq_one_letter_code
_entity_poly.pdbx_strand_id
1 'polypeptide(L)'
;MASLISQSEEFSKELDVAVRAVQIACSLRNKVQKNLISKDCNSSVTVAGGENISILTEEDVVQTLSKPNATELLETVVKIVNECLAEAPQFGFEAPKSALETSEVLEIISHCNSIGGPSGRFWTLGFVSGDQYAVALSLIEDGEVVVGVLGCPNYPMRKDWLSYQQSYHRIVSKLISPTSETWNEGCVIYAKKGSGKAWIQPVIHVNKKFVWPNHAKQVSVSSIDNIGLATFCQSVEKANSSHSFTDGLAHSVGLRIL
;
A
#
# COMPACT_ATOMS: atom_id res chain seq x y z
N MET A 1 27.65 -22.34 -5.56
CA MET A 1 26.61 -22.77 -4.59
C MET A 1 26.51 -21.82 -3.39
N ALA A 2 27.62 -21.35 -2.80
CA ALA A 2 27.58 -20.34 -1.72
C ALA A 2 27.02 -18.96 -2.14
N SER A 3 27.21 -18.53 -3.40
CA SER A 3 26.72 -17.25 -3.93
C SER A 3 25.21 -17.18 -4.19
N LEU A 4 24.56 -18.32 -4.40
CA LEU A 4 23.10 -18.39 -4.61
C LEU A 4 22.33 -18.34 -3.28
N ILE A 5 22.95 -18.83 -2.20
CA ILE A 5 22.38 -18.78 -0.85
C ILE A 5 22.44 -17.34 -0.32
N SER A 6 23.53 -16.59 -0.59
CA SER A 6 23.66 -15.20 -0.16
C SER A 6 22.65 -14.25 -0.82
N GLN A 7 22.32 -14.46 -2.10
CA GLN A 7 21.29 -13.67 -2.81
C GLN A 7 19.87 -13.95 -2.29
N SER A 8 19.61 -15.15 -1.78
CA SER A 8 18.27 -15.52 -1.29
C SER A 8 17.91 -14.83 0.03
N GLU A 9 18.89 -14.46 0.85
CA GLU A 9 18.71 -13.75 2.13
C GLU A 9 18.88 -12.23 2.02
N GLU A 10 19.51 -11.75 0.95
CA GLU A 10 19.69 -10.33 0.66
C GLU A 10 18.33 -9.61 0.67
N PHE A 11 18.21 -8.50 1.41
CA PHE A 11 16.99 -7.72 1.63
C PHE A 11 15.81 -8.40 2.36
N SER A 12 15.99 -9.60 2.94
CA SER A 12 14.88 -10.27 3.65
C SER A 12 14.41 -9.51 4.89
N LYS A 13 15.32 -8.81 5.58
CA LYS A 13 14.97 -7.97 6.74
C LYS A 13 14.22 -6.71 6.32
N GLU A 14 14.69 -6.07 5.25
CA GLU A 14 14.08 -4.89 4.66
C GLU A 14 12.67 -5.18 4.15
N LEU A 15 12.49 -6.31 3.46
CA LEU A 15 11.17 -6.79 3.03
C LEU A 15 10.22 -6.99 4.21
N ASP A 16 10.70 -7.65 5.27
CA ASP A 16 9.90 -7.96 6.45
C ASP A 16 9.47 -6.67 7.19
N VAL A 17 10.37 -5.70 7.33
CA VAL A 17 10.06 -4.36 7.86
C VAL A 17 9.06 -3.63 6.95
N ALA A 18 9.26 -3.65 5.63
CA ALA A 18 8.39 -2.99 4.67
C ALA A 18 6.96 -3.56 4.67
N VAL A 19 6.83 -4.88 4.73
CA VAL A 19 5.51 -5.55 4.81
C VAL A 19 4.78 -5.13 6.09
N ARG A 20 5.46 -5.11 7.24
CA ARG A 20 4.83 -4.63 8.49
C ARG A 20 4.46 -3.15 8.42
N ALA A 21 5.32 -2.31 7.88
CA ALA A 21 5.07 -0.88 7.74
C ALA A 21 3.84 -0.60 6.86
N VAL A 22 3.71 -1.30 5.73
CA VAL A 22 2.55 -1.20 4.84
C VAL A 22 1.29 -1.73 5.50
N GLN A 23 1.37 -2.80 6.29
CA GLN A 23 0.23 -3.29 7.07
C GLN A 23 -0.29 -2.24 8.06
N ILE A 24 0.60 -1.54 8.76
CA ILE A 24 0.22 -0.41 9.64
C ILE A 24 -0.41 0.71 8.82
N ALA A 25 0.20 1.10 7.70
CA ALA A 25 -0.32 2.17 6.83
C ALA A 25 -1.73 1.84 6.27
N CYS A 26 -1.99 0.58 5.94
CA CYS A 26 -3.33 0.11 5.55
C CYS A 26 -4.34 0.22 6.70
N SER A 27 -3.94 -0.15 7.93
CA SER A 27 -4.80 0.00 9.13
C SER A 27 -5.11 1.47 9.43
N LEU A 28 -4.08 2.32 9.36
CA LEU A 28 -4.16 3.77 9.53
C LEU A 28 -5.24 4.38 8.64
N ARG A 29 -5.18 4.12 7.33
CA ARG A 29 -6.13 4.73 6.40
C ARG A 29 -7.55 4.23 6.60
N ASN A 30 -7.73 2.95 6.93
CA ASN A 30 -9.05 2.42 7.24
C ASN A 30 -9.70 3.12 8.46
N LYS A 31 -8.91 3.56 9.44
CA LYS A 31 -9.40 4.36 10.58
C LYS A 31 -9.68 5.80 10.19
N VAL A 32 -8.77 6.44 9.46
CA VAL A 32 -8.93 7.80 8.94
C VAL A 32 -10.24 7.90 8.14
N GLN A 33 -10.48 6.96 7.21
CA GLN A 33 -11.69 6.94 6.37
C GLN A 33 -12.98 6.72 7.17
N LYS A 34 -12.93 5.97 8.28
CA LYS A 34 -14.08 5.71 9.15
C LYS A 34 -14.40 6.91 10.07
N ASN A 35 -13.37 7.63 10.52
CA ASN A 35 -13.51 8.76 11.42
C ASN A 35 -13.78 10.08 10.68
N LEU A 36 -13.23 10.25 9.47
CA LEU A 36 -13.46 11.40 8.60
C LEU A 36 -14.65 11.15 7.66
N ILE A 37 -15.86 11.04 8.22
CA ILE A 37 -17.09 11.15 7.42
C ILE A 37 -17.40 12.65 7.27
N SER A 38 -16.65 13.34 6.41
CA SER A 38 -17.18 14.38 5.51
C SER A 38 -16.05 15.06 4.72
N LYS A 39 -16.28 15.18 3.41
CA LYS A 39 -15.57 15.98 2.40
C LYS A 39 -14.12 15.62 2.08
N ASP A 40 -13.93 15.15 0.85
CA ASP A 40 -12.77 15.35 -0.04
C ASP A 40 -11.52 15.96 0.60
N CYS A 41 -10.78 15.15 1.36
CA CYS A 41 -9.41 15.46 1.74
C CYS A 41 -8.49 14.59 0.87
N ASN A 42 -8.10 15.15 -0.28
CA ASN A 42 -7.10 14.56 -1.17
C ASN A 42 -5.67 14.59 -0.59
N SER A 43 -5.46 15.19 0.59
CA SER A 43 -4.16 15.20 1.27
C SER A 43 -3.96 13.91 2.08
N SER A 44 -3.17 12.99 1.54
CA SER A 44 -2.73 11.77 2.24
C SER A 44 -1.45 12.03 3.04
N VAL A 45 -1.52 11.85 4.36
CA VAL A 45 -0.35 11.87 5.24
C VAL A 45 -0.14 10.48 5.80
N THR A 46 1.02 9.87 5.55
CA THR A 46 1.47 8.66 6.24
C THR A 46 2.90 8.89 6.71
N VAL A 47 3.12 8.73 8.01
CA VAL A 47 4.42 8.91 8.65
C VAL A 47 5.10 7.53 8.70
N ALA A 48 6.22 7.37 8.00
CA ALA A 48 7.12 6.25 8.18
C ALA A 48 8.49 6.84 8.51
N GLY A 49 9.03 6.53 9.69
CA GLY A 49 10.28 7.10 10.16
C GLY A 49 11.10 6.07 10.93
N GLY A 50 12.37 5.94 10.56
CA GLY A 50 13.42 5.24 11.30
C GLY A 50 14.74 5.98 11.09
N GLU A 51 15.65 5.88 12.05
CA GLU A 51 16.80 6.78 12.28
C GLU A 51 17.87 6.89 11.15
N ASN A 52 17.68 6.28 9.96
CA ASN A 52 18.59 6.42 8.82
C ASN A 52 17.89 6.31 7.45
N ILE A 53 16.58 6.57 7.38
CA ILE A 53 15.75 6.27 6.21
C ILE A 53 15.27 7.54 5.54
N SER A 54 15.77 7.81 4.33
CA SER A 54 15.26 8.87 3.47
C SER A 54 14.12 8.33 2.59
N ILE A 55 12.93 8.92 2.69
CA ILE A 55 11.71 8.50 1.96
C ILE A 55 11.35 9.55 0.90
N LEU A 56 11.03 9.12 -0.31
CA LEU A 56 10.42 9.96 -1.35
C LEU A 56 8.89 9.95 -1.22
N THR A 57 8.25 11.12 -1.22
CA THR A 57 6.79 11.29 -1.31
C THR A 57 6.43 12.17 -2.50
N GLU A 58 5.29 11.92 -3.17
CA GLU A 58 4.87 12.68 -4.37
C GLU A 58 4.45 14.13 -4.08
N GLU A 59 4.07 14.46 -2.85
CA GLU A 59 3.72 15.82 -2.42
C GLU A 59 4.64 16.31 -1.29
N ASP A 60 4.90 17.62 -1.25
CA ASP A 60 5.55 18.29 -0.12
C ASP A 60 4.56 18.39 1.05
N VAL A 61 4.47 17.28 1.79
CA VAL A 61 3.56 17.12 2.92
C VAL A 61 3.87 18.13 4.03
N VAL A 62 5.15 18.48 4.22
CA VAL A 62 5.60 19.45 5.23
C VAL A 62 5.05 20.84 4.91
N GLN A 63 5.23 21.32 3.68
CA GLN A 63 4.70 22.64 3.29
C GLN A 63 3.17 22.72 3.39
N THR A 64 2.47 21.60 3.23
CA THR A 64 1.00 21.57 3.34
C THR A 64 0.54 21.59 4.80
N LEU A 65 1.21 20.85 5.67
CA LEU A 65 0.89 20.75 7.10
C LEU A 65 1.37 21.94 7.93
N SER A 66 2.40 22.67 7.48
CA SER A 66 2.92 23.85 8.18
C SER A 66 2.14 25.15 7.92
N LYS A 67 1.03 25.11 7.17
CA LYS A 67 0.19 26.30 6.90
C LYS A 67 -0.68 26.67 8.12
N PRO A 68 -0.91 27.96 8.40
CA PRO A 68 -1.66 28.40 9.58
C PRO A 68 -3.14 27.98 9.60
N ASN A 69 -3.73 27.62 8.45
CA ASN A 69 -5.08 27.06 8.35
C ASN A 69 -5.14 25.53 8.53
N ALA A 70 -3.99 24.86 8.74
CA ALA A 70 -3.91 23.40 8.84
C ALA A 70 -3.83 22.88 10.29
N THR A 71 -3.96 23.75 11.31
CA THR A 71 -3.79 23.38 12.73
C THR A 71 -4.73 22.24 13.16
N GLU A 72 -6.01 22.31 12.80
CA GLU A 72 -7.00 21.25 13.11
C GLU A 72 -6.67 19.93 12.40
N LEU A 73 -6.16 20.00 11.17
CA LEU A 73 -5.73 18.84 10.40
C LEU A 73 -4.45 18.24 10.99
N LEU A 74 -3.52 19.07 11.45
CA LEU A 74 -2.28 18.64 12.10
C LEU A 74 -2.54 17.95 13.44
N GLU A 75 -3.42 18.50 14.28
CA GLU A 75 -3.85 17.86 15.53
C GLU A 75 -4.51 16.50 15.26
N THR A 76 -5.34 16.43 14.21
CA THR A 76 -5.96 15.18 13.77
C THR A 76 -4.91 14.18 13.29
N VAL A 77 -3.93 14.59 12.49
CA VAL A 77 -2.83 13.74 12.03
C VAL A 77 -2.03 13.20 13.22
N VAL A 78 -1.62 14.05 14.15
CA VAL A 78 -0.84 13.66 15.34
C VAL A 78 -1.62 12.67 16.20
N LYS A 79 -2.92 12.91 16.41
CA LYS A 79 -3.79 11.99 17.14
C LYS A 79 -3.83 10.61 16.48
N ILE A 80 -4.09 10.57 15.17
CA ILE A 80 -4.22 9.32 14.44
C ILE A 80 -2.87 8.58 14.39
N VAL A 81 -1.75 9.28 14.18
CA VAL A 81 -0.40 8.69 14.21
C VAL A 81 -0.16 8.00 15.55
N ASN A 82 -0.48 8.66 16.67
CA ASN A 82 -0.33 8.07 18.00
C ASN A 82 -1.26 6.86 18.24
N GLU A 83 -2.51 6.92 17.78
CA GLU A 83 -3.43 5.76 17.83
C GLU A 83 -2.90 4.55 17.04
N CYS A 84 -2.18 4.79 15.93
CA CYS A 84 -1.56 3.73 15.14
C CYS A 84 -0.27 3.20 15.76
N LEU A 85 0.57 4.07 16.33
CA LEU A 85 1.78 3.67 17.03
C LEU A 85 1.46 2.84 18.28
N ALA A 86 0.34 3.09 18.94
CA ALA A 86 -0.16 2.25 20.03
C ALA A 86 -0.50 0.81 19.59
N GLU A 87 -0.83 0.61 18.31
CA GLU A 87 -1.11 -0.71 17.72
C GLU A 87 0.10 -1.34 17.02
N ALA A 88 1.22 -0.61 16.88
CA ALA A 88 2.45 -1.12 16.29
C ALA A 88 2.96 -2.45 16.89
N PRO A 89 2.78 -2.73 18.21
CA PRO A 89 3.08 -4.04 18.80
C PRO A 89 2.30 -5.22 18.20
N GLN A 90 1.12 -4.99 17.65
CA GLN A 90 0.36 -6.03 16.95
C GLN A 90 1.08 -6.49 15.68
N PHE A 91 1.88 -5.61 15.09
CA PHE A 91 2.65 -5.86 13.88
C PHE A 91 4.09 -6.29 14.18
N GLY A 92 4.52 -6.30 15.45
CA GLY A 92 5.88 -6.66 15.83
C GLY A 92 6.87 -5.49 15.90
N PHE A 93 6.37 -4.26 15.95
CA PHE A 93 7.18 -3.07 16.27
C PHE A 93 7.02 -2.68 17.73
N GLU A 94 8.03 -2.05 18.31
CA GLU A 94 7.90 -1.47 19.64
C GLU A 94 7.04 -0.20 19.58
N ALA A 95 6.12 -0.06 20.52
CA ALA A 95 5.40 1.18 20.69
C ALA A 95 6.35 2.26 21.27
N PRO A 96 6.19 3.54 20.88
CA PRO A 96 6.89 4.64 21.52
C PRO A 96 6.65 4.64 23.04
N LYS A 97 7.67 5.04 23.81
CA LYS A 97 7.59 5.13 25.28
C LYS A 97 6.57 6.18 25.74
N SER A 98 6.34 7.19 24.92
CA SER A 98 5.38 8.28 25.13
C SER A 98 4.73 8.63 23.80
N ALA A 99 3.55 9.25 23.85
CA ALA A 99 2.92 9.79 22.65
C ALA A 99 3.83 10.84 22.00
N LEU A 100 3.91 10.82 20.67
CA LEU A 100 4.66 11.79 19.89
C LEU A 100 3.95 13.15 19.92
N GLU A 101 4.72 14.20 20.14
CA GLU A 101 4.29 15.59 20.01
C GLU A 101 4.21 16.02 18.54
N THR A 102 3.52 17.14 18.29
CA THR A 102 3.37 17.70 16.95
C THR A 102 4.72 18.02 16.28
N SER A 103 5.68 18.53 17.04
CA SER A 103 7.04 18.80 16.58
C SER A 103 7.76 17.55 16.12
N GLU A 104 7.69 16.47 16.90
CA GLU A 104 8.32 15.18 16.58
C GLU A 104 7.69 14.54 15.34
N VAL A 105 6.36 14.61 15.20
CA VAL A 105 5.67 14.12 14.00
C VAL A 105 6.11 14.91 12.76
N LEU A 106 6.18 16.25 12.85
CA LEU A 106 6.63 17.09 11.74
C LEU A 106 8.11 16.86 11.40
N GLU A 107 8.95 16.63 12.40
CA GLU A 107 10.36 16.29 12.22
C GLU A 107 10.50 14.96 11.47
N ILE A 108 9.74 13.93 11.84
CA ILE A 108 9.78 12.66 11.10
C ILE A 108 9.35 12.85 9.64
N ILE A 109 8.29 13.64 9.40
CA ILE A 109 7.81 13.93 8.04
C ILE A 109 8.88 14.72 7.25
N SER A 110 9.62 15.62 7.90
CA SER A 110 10.63 16.44 7.20
C SER A 110 11.84 15.65 6.70
N HIS A 111 12.11 14.47 7.27
CA HIS A 111 13.10 13.52 6.77
C HIS A 111 12.66 12.80 5.48
N CYS A 112 11.40 12.96 5.07
CA CYS A 112 10.84 12.40 3.84
C CYS A 112 11.02 13.35 2.64
N ASN A 113 12.21 13.91 2.45
CA ASN A 113 12.50 14.94 1.43
C ASN A 113 13.66 14.56 0.49
N SER A 114 13.99 13.27 0.39
CA SER A 114 15.01 12.83 -0.56
C SER A 114 14.58 13.22 -1.99
N ILE A 115 15.54 13.37 -2.89
CA ILE A 115 15.30 13.56 -4.32
C ILE A 115 15.56 12.25 -5.08
N GLY A 116 16.05 11.24 -4.36
CA GLY A 116 16.54 9.99 -4.95
C GLY A 116 17.80 10.24 -5.77
N GLY A 117 18.11 9.31 -6.66
CA GLY A 117 19.23 9.44 -7.57
C GLY A 117 19.62 8.12 -8.24
N PRO A 118 20.56 8.17 -9.20
CA PRO A 118 21.05 6.97 -9.88
C PRO A 118 21.93 6.07 -8.99
N SER A 119 22.30 6.53 -7.79
CA SER A 119 23.19 5.84 -6.85
C SER A 119 22.68 5.97 -5.42
N GLY A 120 23.01 4.99 -4.59
CA GLY A 120 22.67 4.97 -3.16
C GLY A 120 21.39 4.18 -2.86
N ARG A 121 21.05 4.11 -1.58
CA ARG A 121 19.93 3.33 -1.06
C ARG A 121 18.88 4.25 -0.42
N PHE A 122 17.66 4.21 -0.92
CA PHE A 122 16.56 5.03 -0.40
C PHE A 122 15.21 4.34 -0.57
N TRP A 123 14.24 4.75 0.25
CA TRP A 123 12.87 4.25 0.16
C TRP A 123 12.00 5.21 -0.63
N THR A 124 11.01 4.68 -1.32
CA THR A 124 10.00 5.46 -2.03
C THR A 124 8.62 5.05 -1.56
N LEU A 125 7.76 6.04 -1.32
CA LEU A 125 6.41 5.86 -0.83
C LEU A 125 5.43 6.56 -1.78
N GLY A 126 4.58 5.76 -2.43
CA GLY A 126 3.54 6.22 -3.34
C GLY A 126 2.15 5.88 -2.82
N PHE A 127 1.17 6.68 -3.23
CA PHE A 127 -0.23 6.47 -2.88
C PHE A 127 -1.11 6.61 -4.10
N VAL A 128 -2.06 5.70 -4.27
CA VAL A 128 -3.12 5.86 -5.26
C VAL A 128 -4.41 6.12 -4.50
N SER A 129 -5.00 7.30 -4.69
CA SER A 129 -6.26 7.71 -4.07
C SER A 129 -7.43 7.59 -5.05
N GLY A 130 -8.62 7.27 -4.54
CA GLY A 130 -9.83 7.04 -5.33
C GLY A 130 -10.70 5.95 -4.72
N ASP A 131 -11.52 5.31 -5.54
CA ASP A 131 -12.35 4.19 -5.09
C ASP A 131 -11.48 3.03 -4.57
N GLN A 132 -10.41 2.68 -5.29
CA GLN A 132 -9.39 1.74 -4.84
C GLN A 132 -8.20 2.51 -4.29
N TYR A 133 -7.87 2.26 -3.02
CA TYR A 133 -6.69 2.84 -2.38
C TYR A 133 -5.54 1.84 -2.38
N ALA A 134 -4.34 2.33 -2.68
CA ALA A 134 -3.11 1.56 -2.54
C ALA A 134 -2.00 2.36 -1.85
N VAL A 135 -1.24 1.70 -0.98
CA VAL A 135 0.04 2.14 -0.41
C VAL A 135 1.14 1.39 -1.13
N ALA A 136 2.03 2.09 -1.82
CA ALA A 136 3.18 1.48 -2.49
C ALA A 136 4.45 1.89 -1.76
N LEU A 137 5.21 0.93 -1.24
CA LEU A 137 6.50 1.14 -0.60
C LEU A 137 7.56 0.34 -1.35
N SER A 138 8.62 1.00 -1.80
CA SER A 138 9.73 0.33 -2.50
C SER A 138 11.08 0.74 -1.93
N LEU A 139 12.04 -0.20 -1.92
CA LEU A 139 13.45 0.09 -1.67
C LEU A 139 14.16 0.14 -3.01
N ILE A 140 14.88 1.23 -3.25
CA ILE A 140 15.74 1.42 -4.41
C ILE A 140 17.19 1.38 -3.93
N GLU A 141 18.01 0.62 -4.64
CA GLU A 141 19.46 0.59 -4.46
C GLU A 141 20.12 0.76 -5.83
N ASP A 142 20.97 1.78 -5.96
CA ASP A 142 21.71 2.10 -7.18
C ASP A 142 20.84 2.17 -8.45
N GLY A 143 19.68 2.84 -8.30
CA GLY A 143 18.72 3.05 -9.38
C GLY A 143 17.81 1.85 -9.68
N GLU A 144 17.94 0.74 -8.96
CA GLU A 144 17.13 -0.46 -9.17
C GLU A 144 16.19 -0.75 -8.00
N VAL A 145 14.95 -1.14 -8.29
CA VAL A 145 13.98 -1.54 -7.27
C VAL A 145 14.35 -2.94 -6.75
N VAL A 146 14.77 -3.03 -5.49
CA VAL A 146 15.20 -4.29 -4.86
C VAL A 146 14.11 -4.93 -3.99
N VAL A 147 13.21 -4.13 -3.43
CA VAL A 147 12.03 -4.56 -2.68
C VAL A 147 10.82 -3.75 -3.13
N GLY A 148 9.68 -4.41 -3.31
CA GLY A 148 8.40 -3.75 -3.58
C GLY A 148 7.29 -4.34 -2.71
N VAL A 149 6.51 -3.47 -2.08
CA VAL A 149 5.36 -3.81 -1.24
C VAL A 149 4.18 -2.93 -1.64
N LEU A 150 3.05 -3.54 -1.94
CA LEU A 150 1.81 -2.89 -2.33
C LEU A 150 0.69 -3.30 -1.38
N GLY A 151 0.19 -2.37 -0.58
CA GLY A 151 -0.94 -2.57 0.32
C GLY A 151 -2.22 -2.01 -0.28
N CYS A 152 -3.19 -2.88 -0.54
CA CYS A 152 -4.48 -2.53 -1.12
C CYS A 152 -5.60 -2.88 -0.12
N PRO A 153 -5.93 -2.01 0.86
CA PRO A 153 -6.88 -2.36 1.91
C PRO A 153 -8.33 -2.52 1.44
N ASN A 154 -8.69 -1.92 0.30
CA ASN A 154 -10.04 -2.02 -0.29
C ASN A 154 -10.13 -3.10 -1.38
N TYR A 155 -9.07 -3.87 -1.62
CA TYR A 155 -9.06 -4.88 -2.67
C TYR A 155 -10.00 -6.05 -2.31
N PRO A 156 -10.99 -6.38 -3.17
CA PRO A 156 -11.87 -7.51 -2.95
C PRO A 156 -11.11 -8.82 -3.22
N MET A 157 -10.80 -9.55 -2.16
CA MET A 157 -10.05 -10.82 -2.23
C MET A 157 -10.92 -12.02 -2.67
N ARG A 158 -12.25 -11.83 -2.73
CA ARG A 158 -13.22 -12.83 -3.19
C ARG A 158 -13.39 -12.77 -4.71
N LYS A 159 -13.17 -13.90 -5.40
CA LYS A 159 -13.30 -13.95 -6.87
C LYS A 159 -14.71 -13.66 -7.35
N ASP A 160 -15.71 -14.12 -6.60
CA ASP A 160 -17.13 -13.84 -6.81
C ASP A 160 -17.49 -12.37 -6.60
N TRP A 161 -16.58 -11.59 -5.99
CA TRP A 161 -16.77 -10.18 -5.76
C TRP A 161 -16.21 -9.33 -6.90
N LEU A 162 -15.23 -9.81 -7.67
CA LEU A 162 -14.66 -9.05 -8.80
C LEU A 162 -15.67 -8.68 -9.91
N SER A 163 -16.86 -9.30 -9.93
CA SER A 163 -17.92 -9.04 -10.90
C SER A 163 -18.93 -7.96 -10.50
N TYR A 164 -18.87 -7.41 -9.28
CA TYR A 164 -19.85 -6.42 -8.81
C TYR A 164 -19.26 -5.02 -8.73
N GLN A 165 -20.13 -4.03 -8.91
CA GLN A 165 -19.77 -2.63 -8.77
C GLN A 165 -19.37 -2.34 -7.32
N GLN A 166 -18.37 -1.47 -7.13
CA GLN A 166 -17.76 -1.20 -5.82
C GLN A 166 -18.73 -0.67 -4.76
N SER A 167 -19.81 0.02 -5.18
CA SER A 167 -20.93 0.43 -4.32
C SER A 167 -21.66 -0.76 -3.69
N TYR A 168 -21.80 -1.87 -4.42
CA TYR A 168 -22.38 -3.12 -3.93
C TYR A 168 -21.46 -3.80 -2.92
N HIS A 169 -20.14 -3.81 -3.18
CA HIS A 169 -19.15 -4.30 -2.20
C HIS A 169 -19.24 -3.58 -0.87
N ARG A 170 -19.32 -2.25 -0.90
CA ARG A 170 -19.38 -1.43 0.32
C ARG A 170 -20.64 -1.68 1.16
N ILE A 171 -21.72 -2.14 0.53
CA ILE A 171 -22.97 -2.51 1.21
C ILE A 171 -22.84 -3.94 1.75
N VAL A 172 -22.39 -4.88 0.92
CA VAL A 172 -22.26 -6.29 1.28
C VAL A 172 -21.21 -6.51 2.37
N SER A 173 -20.08 -5.80 2.34
CA SER A 173 -19.07 -5.85 3.40
C SER A 173 -19.60 -5.43 4.77
N LYS A 174 -20.54 -4.46 4.81
CA LYS A 174 -21.18 -4.03 6.06
C LYS A 174 -22.23 -5.01 6.56
N LEU A 175 -22.78 -5.84 5.66
CA LEU A 175 -23.84 -6.81 5.99
C LEU A 175 -23.27 -8.19 6.36
N ILE A 176 -22.08 -8.54 5.87
CA ILE A 176 -21.42 -9.81 6.20
C ILE A 176 -20.51 -9.59 7.41
N SER A 177 -20.81 -10.24 8.53
CA SER A 177 -19.91 -10.24 9.69
C SER A 177 -18.55 -10.84 9.29
N PRO A 178 -17.41 -10.22 9.66
CA PRO A 178 -16.10 -10.76 9.36
C PRO A 178 -15.91 -12.07 10.13
N THR A 179 -16.17 -13.21 9.49
CA THR A 179 -15.77 -14.50 10.03
C THR A 179 -14.25 -14.60 9.94
N SER A 180 -13.62 -15.11 11.01
CA SER A 180 -12.17 -15.13 11.19
C SER A 180 -11.39 -15.82 10.05
N GLU A 181 -12.04 -16.59 9.20
CA GLU A 181 -11.37 -17.49 8.24
C GLU A 181 -11.39 -17.00 6.79
N THR A 182 -12.16 -15.96 6.47
CA THR A 182 -12.36 -15.55 5.08
C THR A 182 -11.58 -14.28 4.76
N TRP A 183 -10.69 -14.37 3.75
CA TRP A 183 -9.96 -13.23 3.18
C TRP A 183 -10.94 -12.33 2.45
N ASN A 184 -11.71 -11.54 3.19
CA ASN A 184 -12.82 -10.77 2.59
C ASN A 184 -12.37 -9.42 2.08
N GLU A 185 -11.42 -8.77 2.76
CA GLU A 185 -11.08 -7.39 2.51
C GLU A 185 -9.59 -7.14 2.65
N GLY A 186 -9.03 -6.60 1.57
CA GLY A 186 -7.71 -6.03 1.55
C GLY A 186 -6.59 -7.06 1.49
N CYS A 187 -5.53 -6.68 0.79
CA CYS A 187 -4.33 -7.48 0.68
C CYS A 187 -3.06 -6.64 0.76
N VAL A 188 -1.96 -7.29 1.11
CA VAL A 188 -0.60 -6.78 0.91
C VAL A 188 0.10 -7.75 -0.02
N ILE A 189 0.57 -7.22 -1.14
CA ILE A 189 1.33 -7.92 -2.17
C ILE A 189 2.77 -7.47 -2.04
N TYR A 190 3.72 -8.39 -2.14
CA TYR A 190 5.13 -8.03 -2.04
C TYR A 190 6.03 -8.95 -2.86
N ALA A 191 7.15 -8.40 -3.29
CA ALA A 191 8.17 -9.09 -4.06
C ALA A 191 9.56 -8.55 -3.73
N LYS A 192 10.57 -9.34 -4.06
CA LYS A 192 11.98 -9.04 -3.83
C LYS A 192 12.78 -9.40 -5.07
N LYS A 193 13.73 -8.56 -5.44
CA LYS A 193 14.62 -8.81 -6.58
C LYS A 193 15.36 -10.15 -6.41
N GLY A 194 15.51 -10.88 -7.51
CA GLY A 194 16.20 -12.17 -7.53
C GLY A 194 15.40 -13.35 -6.96
N SER A 195 14.25 -13.14 -6.32
CA SER A 195 13.47 -14.25 -5.73
C SER A 195 12.75 -15.11 -6.78
N GLY A 196 12.43 -14.52 -7.95
CA GLY A 196 11.55 -15.13 -8.95
C GLY A 196 10.10 -15.36 -8.46
N LYS A 197 9.73 -14.78 -7.31
CA LYS A 197 8.47 -15.04 -6.60
C LYS A 197 7.87 -13.75 -6.08
N ALA A 198 6.55 -13.71 -6.06
CA ALA A 198 5.77 -12.67 -5.41
C ALA A 198 4.73 -13.34 -4.49
N TRP A 199 4.33 -12.63 -3.45
CA TRP A 199 3.44 -13.15 -2.42
C TRP A 199 2.30 -12.18 -2.14
N ILE A 200 1.17 -12.72 -1.71
CA ILE A 200 0.00 -11.97 -1.25
C ILE A 200 -0.44 -12.49 0.11
N GLN A 201 -0.82 -11.58 0.99
CA GLN A 201 -1.41 -11.90 2.29
C GLN A 201 -2.56 -10.93 2.61
N PRO A 202 -3.52 -11.31 3.46
CA PRO A 202 -4.58 -10.40 3.87
C PRO A 202 -4.03 -9.21 4.68
N VAL A 203 -4.75 -8.10 4.67
CA VAL A 203 -4.52 -7.02 5.63
C VAL A 203 -4.94 -7.48 7.03
N ILE A 204 -4.08 -7.28 8.01
CA ILE A 204 -4.35 -7.65 9.40
C ILE A 204 -5.32 -6.64 10.01
N HIS A 205 -6.37 -7.16 10.62
CA HIS A 205 -7.38 -6.39 11.31
C HIS A 205 -7.07 -6.32 12.81
N VAL A 206 -7.54 -5.25 13.45
CA VAL A 206 -7.27 -4.76 14.83
C VAL A 206 -7.27 -5.83 15.96
N ASN A 207 -7.82 -7.02 15.72
CA ASN A 207 -7.91 -8.11 16.70
C ASN A 207 -7.00 -9.32 16.40
N LYS A 208 -6.09 -9.22 15.41
CA LYS A 208 -5.16 -10.30 15.05
C LYS A 208 -3.73 -9.82 15.13
N LYS A 209 -2.84 -10.65 15.69
CA LYS A 209 -1.41 -10.38 15.72
C LYS A 209 -0.79 -10.76 14.37
N PHE A 210 0.16 -9.96 13.91
CA PHE A 210 1.09 -10.34 12.84
C PHE A 210 2.00 -11.44 13.37
N VAL A 211 1.90 -12.63 12.77
CA VAL A 211 2.71 -13.80 13.12
C VAL A 211 3.54 -14.16 11.90
N TRP A 212 4.84 -14.37 12.12
CA TRP A 212 5.77 -14.91 11.13
C TRP A 212 6.13 -16.36 11.49
N PRO A 213 6.16 -17.31 10.53
CA PRO A 213 5.80 -17.18 9.12
C PRO A 213 4.32 -16.86 8.90
N ASN A 214 4.09 -15.92 7.99
CA ASN A 214 2.76 -15.39 7.69
C ASN A 214 1.94 -16.38 6.83
N HIS A 215 0.64 -16.12 6.70
CA HIS A 215 -0.25 -16.90 5.83
C HIS A 215 -0.13 -16.50 4.35
N ALA A 216 1.03 -16.03 3.89
CA ALA A 216 1.18 -15.55 2.54
C ALA A 216 1.09 -16.68 1.53
N LYS A 217 0.39 -16.42 0.43
CA LYS A 217 0.31 -17.32 -0.73
C LYS A 217 1.17 -16.74 -1.84
N GLN A 218 1.91 -17.60 -2.53
CA GLN A 218 2.60 -17.18 -3.74
C GLN A 218 1.56 -16.83 -4.81
N VAL A 219 1.78 -15.72 -5.51
CA VAL A 219 0.98 -15.33 -6.67
C VAL A 219 1.73 -15.62 -7.96
N SER A 220 0.98 -15.91 -9.02
CA SER A 220 1.49 -16.09 -10.36
C SER A 220 0.54 -15.43 -11.36
N VAL A 221 1.10 -14.97 -12.48
CA VAL A 221 0.31 -14.58 -13.64
C VAL A 221 -0.37 -15.80 -14.26
N SER A 222 -1.42 -15.58 -15.05
CA SER A 222 -2.08 -16.66 -15.78
C SER A 222 -1.13 -17.26 -16.83
N SER A 223 -1.23 -18.57 -17.07
CA SER A 223 -0.49 -19.26 -18.13
C SER A 223 -1.18 -19.14 -19.49
N ILE A 224 -1.81 -18.00 -19.76
CA ILE A 224 -2.57 -17.79 -20.99
C ILE A 224 -1.57 -17.41 -22.08
N ASP A 225 -1.25 -18.38 -22.92
CA ASP A 225 -0.37 -18.18 -24.07
C ASP A 225 -1.12 -17.70 -25.31
N ASN A 226 -2.45 -17.93 -25.36
CA ASN A 226 -3.30 -17.46 -26.43
C ASN A 226 -3.77 -16.03 -26.16
N ILE A 227 -3.30 -15.08 -26.96
CA ILE A 227 -3.65 -13.65 -26.89
C ILE A 227 -5.18 -13.45 -26.94
N GLY A 228 -5.90 -14.28 -27.71
CA GLY A 228 -7.36 -14.31 -27.81
C GLY A 228 -8.11 -14.54 -26.49
N LEU A 229 -7.44 -15.14 -25.51
CA LEU A 229 -7.97 -15.43 -24.18
C LEU A 229 -7.39 -14.51 -23.11
N ALA A 230 -6.45 -13.63 -23.47
CA ALA A 230 -5.83 -12.72 -22.53
C ALA A 230 -6.82 -11.62 -22.13
N THR A 231 -6.82 -11.32 -20.84
CA THR A 231 -7.64 -10.27 -20.25
C THR A 231 -6.87 -8.96 -20.29
N PHE A 232 -7.46 -7.93 -20.87
CA PHE A 232 -6.90 -6.57 -20.88
C PHE A 232 -7.62 -5.68 -19.86
N CYS A 233 -6.85 -5.07 -18.94
CA CYS A 233 -7.38 -4.09 -17.99
C CYS A 233 -7.29 -2.69 -18.60
N GLN A 234 -8.42 -2.12 -19.00
CA GLN A 234 -8.48 -0.75 -19.50
C GLN A 234 -8.94 0.23 -18.41
N SER A 235 -8.26 1.37 -18.30
CA SER A 235 -8.71 2.48 -17.46
C SER A 235 -9.92 3.18 -18.10
N VAL A 236 -11.07 3.13 -17.44
CA VAL A 236 -12.26 3.89 -17.87
C VAL A 236 -12.28 5.25 -17.17
N GLU A 237 -11.31 6.11 -17.48
CA GLU A 237 -11.41 7.50 -17.04
C GLU A 237 -12.42 8.25 -17.91
N LYS A 238 -13.31 9.00 -17.25
CA LYS A 238 -14.37 9.81 -17.89
C LYS A 238 -13.80 10.88 -18.84
N ALA A 239 -12.52 11.23 -18.70
CA ALA A 239 -11.80 12.20 -19.51
C ALA A 239 -11.11 11.60 -20.76
N ASN A 240 -11.00 10.26 -20.86
CA ASN A 240 -10.46 9.61 -22.04
C ASN A 240 -11.57 9.44 -23.09
N SER A 241 -11.61 10.34 -24.07
CA SER A 241 -12.64 10.40 -25.12
C SER A 241 -12.50 9.35 -26.24
N SER A 242 -11.61 8.37 -26.07
CA SER A 242 -11.15 7.48 -27.15
C SER A 242 -11.24 5.99 -26.77
N HIS A 243 -12.20 5.61 -25.93
CA HIS A 243 -12.46 4.19 -25.62
C HIS A 243 -12.70 3.35 -26.89
N SER A 244 -13.33 3.91 -27.93
CA SER A 244 -13.54 3.22 -29.22
C SER A 244 -12.25 2.94 -30.01
N PHE A 245 -11.21 3.78 -29.89
CA PHE A 245 -9.93 3.57 -30.57
C PHE A 245 -9.12 2.48 -29.87
N THR A 246 -9.05 2.52 -28.55
CA THR A 246 -8.42 1.46 -27.74
C THR A 246 -9.14 0.13 -27.93
N ASP A 247 -10.47 0.15 -28.06
CA ASP A 247 -11.25 -1.04 -28.35
C ASP A 247 -10.91 -1.63 -29.72
N GLY A 248 -10.83 -0.76 -30.75
CA GLY A 248 -10.42 -1.16 -32.09
C GLY A 248 -8.98 -1.70 -32.13
N LEU A 249 -8.06 -1.09 -31.38
CA LEU A 249 -6.67 -1.53 -31.30
C LEU A 249 -6.56 -2.89 -30.60
N ALA A 250 -7.19 -3.05 -29.43
CA ALA A 250 -7.26 -4.32 -28.71
C ALA A 250 -7.87 -5.42 -29.57
N HIS A 251 -8.96 -5.14 -30.30
CA HIS A 251 -9.56 -6.09 -31.24
C HIS A 251 -8.60 -6.48 -32.37
N SER A 252 -7.88 -5.51 -32.95
CA SER A 252 -6.92 -5.77 -34.03
C SER A 252 -5.75 -6.67 -33.62
N VAL A 253 -5.35 -6.63 -32.35
CA VAL A 253 -4.29 -7.50 -31.78
C VAL A 253 -4.85 -8.77 -31.12
N GLY A 254 -6.16 -8.98 -31.18
CA GLY A 254 -6.82 -10.18 -30.66
C GLY A 254 -7.05 -10.19 -29.16
N LEU A 255 -7.02 -9.05 -28.46
CA LEU A 255 -7.31 -8.96 -27.03
C LEU A 255 -8.81 -8.83 -26.75
N ARG A 256 -9.25 -9.41 -25.62
CA ARG A 256 -10.62 -9.24 -25.11
C ARG A 256 -10.62 -8.22 -23.97
N ILE A 257 -11.43 -7.18 -24.12
CA ILE A 257 -11.60 -6.11 -23.12
C ILE A 257 -12.73 -6.51 -22.16
N LEU A 258 -12.53 -6.26 -20.87
CA LEU A 258 -13.55 -6.43 -19.83
C LEU A 258 -14.34 -5.15 -19.59
#